data_AF-A0A2X3GQL8-F1
#
_entry.id   AF-A0A2X3GQL8-F1
#
_cell.length_a   1.000
_cell.length_b   1.000
_cell.length_c   1.000
_cell.angle_alpha   90.00
_cell.angle_beta   90.00
_cell.angle_gamma   90.00
#
_symmetry.space_group_name_H-M   'P 1'
#
loop_
_entity.id
_entity.type
_entity.pdbx_description
1 polymer ?
#
loop_
_entity_poly.entity_id
_entity_poly.type
_entity_poly.pdbx_seq_one_letter_code
_entity_poly.pdbx_strand_id
1 'polypeptide(L)'
;MALRLRTLSPHASQLGISVGEVNVDLQKLVQFSRTVSQQLTAGVAYLLKKNGVRVIDGTARLRGKGQITVEDARGEARDYRADHVILATGARPRDCQA
;
A
#
# COMPACT_ATOMS: atom_id res chain seq x y z
N MET A 1 17.88 -6.22 -1.94
CA MET A 1 18.39 -5.18 -2.89
C MET A 1 19.88 -4.87 -2.75
N ALA A 2 20.57 -5.17 -1.64
CA ALA A 2 22.01 -4.91 -1.51
C ALA A 2 22.91 -5.74 -2.46
N LEU A 3 22.49 -6.97 -2.84
CA LEU A 3 23.25 -7.85 -3.73
C LEU A 3 23.22 -7.46 -5.23
N ARG A 4 22.36 -6.51 -5.64
CA ARG A 4 22.26 -6.09 -7.06
C ARG A 4 23.11 -4.87 -7.42
N LEU A 5 23.60 -4.12 -6.42
CA LEU A 5 24.46 -2.96 -6.67
C LEU A 5 25.91 -3.37 -6.93
N ARG A 6 26.39 -4.46 -6.31
CA ARG A 6 27.74 -4.99 -6.56
C ARG A 6 27.94 -5.51 -7.99
N THR A 7 26.90 -6.01 -8.66
CA THR A 7 26.99 -6.57 -10.01
C THR A 7 27.05 -5.54 -11.14
N LEU A 8 26.68 -4.27 -10.88
CA LEU A 8 26.82 -3.17 -11.84
C LEU A 8 28.23 -2.56 -11.85
N SER A 9 28.94 -2.62 -10.72
CA SER A 9 30.30 -2.09 -10.57
C SER A 9 31.32 -2.65 -11.58
N PRO A 10 31.39 -3.96 -11.89
CA PRO A 10 32.39 -4.47 -12.81
C PRO A 10 32.16 -4.12 -14.29
N HIS A 11 30.96 -3.65 -14.68
CA HIS A 11 30.64 -3.28 -16.07
C HIS A 11 30.59 -1.76 -16.31
N ALA A 12 30.52 -0.94 -15.25
CA ALA A 12 30.47 0.51 -15.35
C ALA A 12 31.76 1.12 -15.95
N SER A 13 32.92 0.51 -15.68
CA SER A 13 34.21 0.97 -16.22
C SER A 13 34.34 0.79 -17.74
N GLN A 14 33.68 -0.22 -18.33
CA GLN A 14 33.64 -0.40 -19.79
C GLN A 14 32.74 0.64 -20.49
N LEU A 15 31.84 1.27 -19.74
CA LEU A 15 30.97 2.36 -20.19
C LEU A 15 31.52 3.76 -19.82
N GLY A 16 32.76 3.85 -19.31
CA GLY A 16 33.39 5.11 -18.92
C GLY A 16 32.88 5.73 -17.62
N ILE A 17 32.14 4.97 -16.81
CA ILE A 17 31.55 5.44 -15.55
C ILE A 17 32.38 4.91 -14.38
N SER A 18 33.15 5.79 -13.75
CA SER A 18 33.87 5.50 -12.50
C SER A 18 32.96 5.79 -11.31
N VAL A 19 32.52 4.75 -10.59
CA VAL A 19 31.75 4.88 -9.35
C VAL A 19 32.68 4.52 -8.19
N GLY A 20 32.84 5.43 -7.22
CA GLY A 20 33.62 5.20 -5.99
C GLY A 20 32.91 4.27 -5.00
N GLU A 21 33.29 4.31 -3.72
CA GLU A 21 32.63 3.54 -2.67
C GLU A 21 31.15 3.91 -2.53
N VAL A 22 30.27 2.95 -2.80
CA VAL A 22 28.82 3.12 -2.64
C VAL A 22 28.45 2.84 -1.19
N ASN A 23 28.20 3.90 -0.42
CA ASN A 23 27.67 3.80 0.92
C ASN A 23 26.13 3.79 0.88
N VAL A 24 25.51 2.74 1.41
CA VAL A 24 24.05 2.57 1.40
C VAL A 24 23.48 2.96 2.75
N ASP A 25 22.78 4.09 2.76
CA ASP A 25 21.99 4.51 3.92
C ASP A 25 20.63 3.80 3.91
N LEU A 26 20.51 2.79 4.76
CA LEU A 26 19.27 2.01 4.90
C LEU A 26 18.09 2.86 5.41
N GLN A 27 18.35 3.90 6.22
CA GLN A 27 17.31 4.81 6.70
C GLN A 27 16.70 5.57 5.54
N LYS A 28 17.54 6.15 4.67
CA LYS A 28 17.09 6.87 3.47
C LYS A 28 16.37 5.95 2.48
N LEU A 29 16.81 4.70 2.34
CA LEU A 29 16.16 3.73 1.46
C LEU A 29 14.74 3.36 1.96
N VAL A 30 14.59 3.13 3.26
CA VAL A 30 13.27 2.86 3.86
C VAL A 30 12.37 4.08 3.74
N GLN A 31 12.91 5.28 3.95
CA GLN A 31 12.14 6.52 3.81
C GLN A 31 11.66 6.72 2.38
N PHE A 32 12.51 6.50 1.37
CA PHE A 32 12.13 6.57 -0.03
C PHE A 32 10.99 5.59 -0.35
N SER A 33 11.07 4.34 0.11
CA SER A 33 10.01 3.34 -0.07
C SER A 33 8.67 3.81 0.53
N ARG A 34 8.71 4.41 1.72
CA ARG A 34 7.51 4.97 2.37
C ARG A 34 6.94 6.15 1.58
N THR A 35 7.78 7.04 1.08
CA THR A 35 7.35 8.19 0.24
C THR A 35 6.66 7.72 -1.04
N VAL A 36 7.23 6.73 -1.74
CA VAL A 36 6.61 6.15 -2.94
C VAL A 36 5.24 5.53 -2.62
N SER A 37 5.15 4.78 -1.51
CA SER A 37 3.90 4.17 -1.06
C SER A 37 2.81 5.21 -0.74
N GLN A 38 3.21 6.34 -0.13
CA GLN A 38 2.30 7.46 0.15
C GLN A 38 1.79 8.12 -1.12
N GLN A 39 2.67 8.35 -2.11
CA GLN A 39 2.30 8.94 -3.39
C GLN A 39 1.27 8.08 -4.14
N LEU A 40 1.47 6.77 -4.17
CA LEU A 40 0.53 5.84 -4.80
C LEU A 40 -0.83 5.84 -4.10
N THR A 41 -0.83 5.82 -2.76
CA THR A 41 -2.06 5.88 -1.96
C THR A 41 -2.84 7.17 -2.24
N ALA A 42 -2.15 8.31 -2.30
CA ALA A 42 -2.75 9.60 -2.62
C ALA A 42 -3.32 9.63 -4.06
N GLY A 43 -2.62 9.03 -5.02
CA GLY A 43 -3.09 8.93 -6.41
C GLY A 43 -4.40 8.14 -6.52
N VAL A 44 -4.52 7.01 -5.80
CA VAL A 44 -5.76 6.22 -5.76
C VAL A 44 -6.89 7.01 -5.12
N ALA A 45 -6.65 7.68 -3.98
CA ALA A 45 -7.65 8.51 -3.33
C ALA A 45 -8.17 9.64 -4.25
N TYR A 46 -7.27 10.26 -5.02
CA TYR A 46 -7.62 11.26 -6.02
C TYR A 46 -8.51 10.68 -7.13
N LEU A 47 -8.17 9.49 -7.65
CA LEU A 47 -8.97 8.84 -8.69
C LEU A 47 -10.37 8.47 -8.19
N LEU A 48 -10.51 7.98 -6.96
CA LEU A 48 -11.81 7.67 -6.36
C LEU A 48 -12.67 8.93 -6.25
N LYS A 49 -12.09 10.03 -5.75
CA LYS A 49 -12.78 11.32 -5.64
C LYS A 49 -13.20 11.86 -7.00
N LYS A 50 -12.32 11.78 -8.02
CA LYS A 50 -12.61 12.23 -9.38
C LYS A 50 -13.78 11.47 -10.02
N ASN A 51 -13.92 10.19 -9.71
CA ASN A 51 -15.01 9.35 -10.20
C ASN A 51 -16.27 9.41 -9.30
N GLY A 52 -16.32 10.31 -8.32
CA GLY A 52 -17.50 10.47 -7.45
C GLY A 52 -17.72 9.33 -6.45
N VAL A 53 -16.69 8.51 -6.19
CA VAL A 53 -16.79 7.41 -5.22
C VAL A 53 -16.68 7.98 -3.81
N ARG A 54 -17.69 7.70 -2.97
CA ARG A 54 -17.67 8.03 -1.54
C ARG A 54 -16.87 6.98 -0.79
N VAL A 55 -15.73 7.38 -0.23
CA VAL A 55 -14.96 6.55 0.71
C VAL A 55 -15.53 6.74 2.11
N ILE A 56 -15.72 5.63 2.83
CA ILE A 56 -16.18 5.63 4.22
C ILE A 56 -15.09 4.97 5.05
N ASP A 57 -14.48 5.74 5.95
CA ASP A 57 -13.45 5.23 6.84
C ASP A 57 -14.09 4.46 8.00
N GLY A 58 -13.76 3.18 8.12
CA GLY A 58 -14.27 2.33 9.18
C GLY A 58 -14.14 0.84 8.87
N THR A 59 -14.56 0.02 9.81
CA THR A 59 -14.64 -1.44 9.64
C THR A 59 -16.04 -1.83 9.20
N ALA A 60 -16.15 -2.39 8.00
CA ALA A 60 -17.43 -2.86 7.46
C ALA A 60 -17.70 -4.31 7.85
N ARG A 61 -18.93 -4.59 8.29
CA ARG A 61 -19.46 -5.94 8.56
C ARG A 61 -20.70 -6.18 7.72
N LEU A 62 -20.75 -7.31 7.01
CA LEU A 62 -21.91 -7.73 6.24
C LEU A 62 -22.96 -8.33 7.20
N ARG A 63 -24.16 -7.75 7.26
CA ARG A 63 -25.28 -8.24 8.11
C ARG A 63 -26.25 -9.17 7.36
N GLY A 64 -26.15 -9.25 6.03
CA GLY A 64 -27.00 -10.07 5.16
C GLY A 64 -27.80 -9.25 4.15
N LYS A 65 -28.37 -9.88 3.11
CA LYS A 65 -29.23 -9.27 2.04
C LYS A 65 -28.89 -7.81 1.65
N GLY A 66 -27.60 -7.51 1.40
CA GLY A 66 -27.15 -6.19 0.95
C GLY A 66 -27.08 -5.10 2.04
N GLN A 67 -27.23 -5.46 3.32
CA GLN A 67 -27.01 -4.56 4.46
C GLN A 67 -25.57 -4.69 4.99
N ILE A 68 -24.92 -3.54 5.13
CA ILE A 68 -23.56 -3.41 5.66
C ILE A 68 -23.60 -2.45 6.84
N THR A 69 -23.08 -2.88 7.99
CA THR A 69 -22.82 -1.96 9.12
C THR A 69 -21.36 -1.52 9.03
N VAL A 70 -21.09 -0.22 9.11
CA VAL A 70 -19.74 0.33 9.17
C VAL A 70 -19.54 0.94 10.56
N GLU A 71 -18.54 0.44 11.28
CA GLU A 71 -18.09 0.96 12.56
C GLU A 71 -16.94 1.93 12.32
N ASP A 72 -17.10 3.20 12.69
CA ASP A 72 -16.03 4.19 12.57
C ASP A 72 -14.96 4.01 13.66
N ALA A 73 -13.87 4.80 13.58
CA ALA A 73 -12.79 4.74 14.57
C ALA A 73 -13.22 5.17 15.99
N ARG A 74 -14.38 5.79 16.15
CA ARG A 74 -14.96 6.24 17.43
C ARG A 74 -15.95 5.22 17.99
N GLY A 75 -16.23 4.15 17.26
CA GLY A 75 -17.20 3.11 17.64
C GLY A 75 -18.64 3.44 17.25
N GLU A 76 -18.90 4.50 16.47
CA GLU A 76 -20.23 4.73 15.91
C GLU A 76 -20.51 3.74 14.78
N ALA A 77 -21.57 2.97 14.93
CA ALA A 77 -22.06 2.06 13.91
C ALA A 77 -23.10 2.76 13.01
N ARG A 78 -22.93 2.67 11.69
CA ARG A 78 -23.89 3.17 10.70
C ARG A 78 -24.25 2.08 9.72
N ASP A 79 -25.54 1.94 9.45
CA ASP A 79 -26.05 0.95 8.50
C ASP A 79 -26.19 1.56 7.10
N TYR A 80 -25.75 0.79 6.11
CA TYR A 80 -25.80 1.11 4.69
C TYR A 80 -26.47 -0.03 3.94
N ARG A 81 -27.20 0.31 2.88
CA ARG A 81 -27.81 -0.65 1.97
C ARG A 81 -27.23 -0.47 0.57
N ALA A 82 -26.86 -1.58 -0.06
CA ALA A 82 -26.37 -1.61 -1.43
C ALA A 82 -27.04 -2.77 -2.19
N ASP A 83 -27.34 -2.53 -3.47
CA ASP A 83 -27.93 -3.55 -4.36
C ASP A 83 -26.91 -4.62 -4.74
N HIS A 84 -25.64 -4.21 -4.88
CA HIS A 84 -24.51 -5.08 -5.20
C HIS A 84 -23.38 -4.85 -4.20
N VAL A 85 -22.77 -5.94 -3.72
CA VAL A 85 -21.69 -5.93 -2.73
C VAL A 85 -20.52 -6.74 -3.24
N ILE A 86 -19.33 -6.12 -3.27
CA ILE A 86 -18.06 -6.79 -3.64
C ILE A 86 -17.20 -6.89 -2.38
N LEU A 87 -16.78 -8.10 -2.02
CA LEU A 87 -15.89 -8.35 -0.89
C LEU A 87 -14.43 -8.33 -1.35
N ALA A 88 -13.69 -7.31 -0.92
CA ALA A 88 -12.28 -7.12 -1.25
C ALA A 88 -11.42 -6.92 0.00
N THR A 89 -11.61 -7.76 1.03
CA THR A 89 -10.95 -7.66 2.35
C THR A 89 -9.46 -8.02 2.35
N GLY A 90 -8.92 -8.44 1.20
CA GLY A 90 -7.52 -8.85 1.05
C GLY A 90 -7.20 -10.16 1.77
N ALA A 91 -5.91 -10.37 2.02
CA ALA A 91 -5.38 -11.55 2.71
C ALA A 91 -4.36 -11.12 3.78
N ARG A 92 -4.16 -11.97 4.79
CA ARG A 92 -3.11 -11.80 5.80
C ARG A 92 -2.17 -13.01 5.78
N PRO A 93 -0.88 -12.81 6.07
CA PRO A 93 0.04 -13.93 6.21
C PRO A 93 -0.43 -14.84 7.35
N ARG A 94 -0.28 -16.15 7.15
CA ARG A 94 -0.56 -17.16 8.18
C ARG A 94 0.59 -17.18 9.17
N ASP A 95 0.30 -17.09 10.46
CA ASP A 95 1.31 -17.31 11.48
C ASP A 95 1.75 -18.78 11.44
N CYS A 96 3.05 -19.01 11.29
CA CYS A 96 3.65 -20.32 11.49
C CYS A 96 3.72 -20.55 13.00
N GLN A 97 2.70 -21.17 13.58
CA GLN A 97 2.81 -21.72 14.93
C GLN A 97 3.74 -22.94 14.86
N ALA A 98 4.88 -22.84 15.56
CA ALA A 98 5.76 -23.96 15.88
C ALA A 98 5.32 -24.59 17.20
#